data_AF-A0A2A4R4I5-F1
#
_entry.id   AF-A0A2A4R4I5-F1
#
_cell.length_a   1.000
_cell.length_b   1.000
_cell.length_c   1.000
_cell.angle_alpha   90.00
_cell.angle_beta   90.00
_cell.angle_gamma   90.00
#
_symmetry.space_group_name_H-M   'P 1'
#
loop_
_entity.id
_entity.type
_entity.pdbx_description
1 polymer ?
#
loop_
_entity_poly.entity_id
_entity_poly.type
_entity_poly.pdbx_seq_one_letter_code
_entity_poly.pdbx_strand_id
1 'polypeptide(L)'
;MSVATRYSKVRSLAFLALCAFITAGCSEKSSMGVAEANPLTDANIAAIVVGANNIDISAGNIALKRSNNAKVKDFAQRMVTDHTAVLNSAVKLVTKLGVTPVNNDLVATLAKQSQEHEKKLNTLSGKAFDKSYIDHEVAYHEAVIGVIEG
;
A
#
# COMPACT_ATOMS: atom_id res chain seq x y z
N MET A 1 -21.39 -15.64 9.00
CA MET A 1 -22.07 -14.83 7.96
C MET A 1 -21.02 -14.33 7.00
N SER A 2 -21.10 -14.76 5.74
CA SER A 2 -20.06 -14.64 4.72
C SER A 2 -19.94 -13.20 4.16
N VAL A 3 -18.70 -12.78 3.89
CA VAL A 3 -18.27 -11.47 3.38
C VAL A 3 -18.82 -11.16 1.98
N ALA A 4 -19.44 -12.14 1.30
CA ALA A 4 -19.96 -12.02 -0.06
C ALA A 4 -21.25 -11.18 -0.24
N THR A 5 -21.77 -10.49 0.79
CA THR A 5 -23.09 -9.83 0.70
C THR A 5 -23.04 -8.30 0.56
N ARG A 6 -21.86 -7.67 0.50
CA ARG A 6 -21.75 -6.19 0.43
C ARG A 6 -21.46 -5.60 -0.97
N TYR A 7 -21.28 -6.43 -2.00
CA TYR A 7 -20.96 -5.97 -3.37
C TYR A 7 -22.11 -6.00 -4.39
N SER A 8 -23.37 -6.19 -3.94
CA SER A 8 -24.53 -6.40 -4.84
C SER A 8 -25.57 -5.26 -4.85
N LYS A 9 -25.20 -4.00 -4.63
CA LYS A 9 -26.17 -2.88 -4.68
C LYS A 9 -25.67 -1.63 -5.40
N VAL A 10 -25.24 -1.76 -6.66
CA VAL A 10 -25.35 -0.65 -7.62
C VAL A 10 -25.57 -1.18 -9.05
N ARG A 11 -26.66 -1.90 -9.29
CA ARG A 11 -27.17 -2.19 -10.64
C ARG A 11 -28.67 -1.98 -10.65
N SER A 12 -29.10 -0.77 -11.01
CA SER A 12 -30.33 -0.47 -11.75
C SER A 12 -30.60 1.01 -11.66
N LEU A 13 -30.56 1.70 -12.78
CA LEU A 13 -31.62 2.64 -13.20
C LEU A 13 -31.40 2.91 -14.68
N ALA A 14 -32.16 2.17 -15.48
CA ALA A 14 -32.47 2.53 -16.85
C ALA A 14 -33.20 3.88 -16.84
N PHE A 15 -32.71 4.83 -17.62
CA PHE A 15 -33.52 5.95 -18.08
C PHE A 15 -33.51 5.93 -19.61
N LEU A 16 -34.63 5.48 -20.15
CA LEU A 16 -35.02 5.68 -21.54
C LEU A 16 -35.42 7.15 -21.67
N ALA A 17 -34.68 7.94 -22.44
CA ALA A 17 -35.10 9.28 -22.86
C ALA A 17 -34.82 9.41 -24.36
N LEU A 18 -35.88 9.16 -25.14
CA LEU A 18 -35.98 9.48 -26.55
C LEU A 18 -36.29 10.97 -26.68
N CYS A 19 -35.35 11.76 -27.18
CA CYS A 19 -35.62 13.07 -27.79
C CYS A 19 -34.65 13.26 -28.95
N ALA A 20 -35.18 13.19 -30.17
CA ALA A 20 -34.49 13.58 -31.38
C ALA A 20 -34.45 15.11 -31.46
N PHE A 21 -33.25 15.68 -31.59
CA PHE A 21 -33.04 17.00 -32.18
C PHE A 21 -31.79 16.96 -33.07
N ILE A 22 -32.00 17.28 -34.34
CA ILE A 22 -30.99 17.45 -35.37
C ILE A 22 -30.37 18.84 -35.18
N THR A 23 -29.08 18.91 -34.87
CA THR A 23 -28.24 20.07 -35.19
C THR A 23 -26.85 19.61 -35.59
N ALA A 24 -26.48 19.93 -36.82
CA ALA A 24 -25.14 19.76 -37.36
C ALA A 24 -24.14 20.66 -36.59
N GLY A 25 -23.05 20.06 -36.15
CA GLY A 25 -21.91 20.74 -35.54
C GLY A 25 -20.93 19.68 -35.07
N CYS A 26 -19.75 19.61 -35.69
CA CYS A 26 -18.67 18.72 -35.27
C CYS A 26 -18.29 19.01 -33.82
N SER A 27 -18.75 18.19 -32.88
CA SER A 27 -18.17 18.10 -31.55
C SER A 27 -17.14 16.99 -31.55
N GLU A 28 -15.88 17.41 -31.51
CA GLU A 28 -14.72 16.57 -31.23
C GLU A 28 -15.01 15.78 -29.95
N LYS A 29 -15.11 14.46 -30.09
CA LYS A 29 -15.03 13.57 -28.94
C LYS A 29 -13.61 13.70 -28.40
N SER A 30 -13.44 14.54 -27.38
CA SER A 30 -12.28 14.47 -26.50
C SER A 30 -12.27 13.08 -25.88
N SER A 31 -11.50 12.18 -26.49
CA SER A 31 -11.09 10.95 -25.87
C SER A 31 -10.27 11.35 -24.65
N MET A 32 -10.93 11.44 -23.50
CA MET A 32 -10.25 11.34 -22.20
C MET A 32 -9.57 9.98 -22.23
N GLY A 33 -8.30 9.98 -22.63
CA GLY A 33 -7.41 8.87 -22.42
C GLY A 33 -7.43 8.60 -20.93
N VAL A 34 -8.12 7.53 -20.54
CA VAL A 34 -7.85 6.86 -19.28
C VAL A 34 -6.37 6.51 -19.40
N ALA A 35 -5.52 7.21 -18.65
CA ALA A 35 -4.12 6.85 -18.56
C ALA A 35 -4.12 5.40 -18.09
N GLU A 36 -3.80 4.46 -18.99
CA GLU A 36 -3.44 3.12 -18.57
C GLU A 36 -2.31 3.30 -17.56
N ALA A 37 -2.56 2.92 -16.31
CA ALA A 37 -1.50 2.80 -15.34
C ALA A 37 -0.48 1.85 -15.96
N ASN A 38 0.69 2.36 -16.31
CA ASN A 38 1.75 1.52 -16.84
C ASN A 38 1.94 0.35 -15.86
N PRO A 39 1.80 -0.90 -16.31
CA PRO A 39 1.92 -2.04 -15.42
C PRO A 39 3.30 -2.01 -14.75
N LEU A 40 3.35 -2.31 -13.45
CA LEU A 40 4.59 -2.32 -12.70
C LEU A 40 5.59 -3.30 -13.35
N THR A 41 6.81 -2.84 -13.60
CA THR A 41 7.89 -3.72 -14.06
C THR A 41 8.44 -4.54 -12.89
N ASP A 42 9.11 -5.66 -13.18
CA ASP A 42 9.81 -6.46 -12.15
C ASP A 42 10.80 -5.61 -11.32
N ALA A 43 11.45 -4.63 -11.94
CA ALA A 43 12.35 -3.70 -11.26
C ALA A 43 11.60 -2.77 -10.30
N ASN A 44 10.37 -2.35 -10.65
CA ASN A 44 9.52 -1.56 -9.76
C ASN A 44 8.96 -2.41 -8.63
N ILE A 45 8.50 -3.64 -8.92
CA ILE A 45 8.03 -4.58 -7.90
C ILE A 45 9.15 -4.89 -6.91
N ALA A 46 10.37 -5.12 -7.40
CA ALA A 46 11.55 -5.31 -6.55
C ALA A 46 11.81 -4.10 -5.62
N ALA A 47 11.71 -2.88 -6.15
CA ALA A 47 11.85 -1.67 -5.33
C ALA A 47 10.75 -1.55 -4.25
N ILE A 48 9.50 -1.89 -4.60
CA ILE A 48 8.37 -1.90 -3.67
C ILE A 48 8.59 -2.91 -2.55
N VAL A 49 8.91 -4.16 -2.90
CA VAL A 49 9.12 -5.23 -1.92
C VAL A 49 10.29 -4.91 -1.00
N VAL A 50 11.44 -4.49 -1.53
CA VAL A 50 12.61 -4.14 -0.72
C VAL A 50 12.32 -2.92 0.16
N GLY A 51 11.69 -1.88 -0.39
CA GLY A 51 11.33 -0.68 0.36
C GLY A 51 10.36 -0.97 1.50
N ALA A 52 9.29 -1.74 1.23
CA ALA A 52 8.25 -2.03 2.20
C ALA A 52 8.74 -2.87 3.38
N ASN A 53 9.53 -3.91 3.11
CA ASN A 53 10.10 -4.72 4.18
C ASN A 53 11.04 -3.91 5.08
N ASN A 54 11.84 -2.99 4.52
CA ASN A 54 12.68 -2.12 5.35
C ASN A 54 11.86 -1.17 6.23
N ILE A 55 10.73 -0.67 5.74
CA ILE A 55 9.80 0.18 6.50
C ILE A 55 9.22 -0.61 7.68
N ASP A 56 8.66 -1.80 7.44
CA ASP A 56 8.08 -2.65 8.50
C ASP A 56 9.13 -3.03 9.56
N ILE A 57 10.36 -3.35 9.14
CA ILE A 57 11.47 -3.64 10.06
C ILE A 57 11.80 -2.41 10.92
N SER A 58 11.85 -1.21 10.33
CA SER A 58 12.11 0.04 11.08
C SER A 58 11.03 0.29 12.13
N ALA A 59 9.76 0.25 11.72
CA ALA A 59 8.62 0.48 12.59
C ALA A 59 8.55 -0.56 13.73
N GLY A 60 8.75 -1.84 13.42
CA GLY A 60 8.82 -2.92 14.40
C GLY A 60 9.95 -2.71 15.43
N ASN A 61 11.15 -2.29 15.00
CA ASN A 61 12.25 -1.99 15.92
C ASN A 61 11.94 -0.81 16.85
N ILE A 62 11.25 0.22 16.36
CA ILE A 62 10.79 1.34 17.19
C ILE A 62 9.79 0.84 18.25
N ALA A 63 8.84 -0.02 17.87
CA ALA A 63 7.86 -0.61 18.78
C ALA A 63 8.50 -1.50 19.85
N LEU A 64 9.46 -2.35 19.47
CA LEU A 64 10.23 -3.19 20.42
C LEU A 64 10.94 -2.34 21.49
N LYS A 65 11.54 -1.22 21.05
CA LYS A 65 12.27 -0.31 21.94
C LYS A 65 11.36 0.50 22.86
N ARG A 66 10.16 0.88 22.41
CA ARG A 66 9.38 1.94 23.06
C ARG A 66 8.06 1.51 23.68
N SER A 67 7.46 0.40 23.23
CA SER A 67 6.25 -0.11 23.87
C SER A 67 6.58 -0.71 25.24
N ASN A 68 5.64 -0.65 26.16
CA ASN A 68 5.66 -1.43 27.42
C ASN A 68 4.64 -2.56 27.42
N ASN A 69 3.92 -2.75 26.31
CA ASN A 69 2.87 -3.73 26.18
C ASN A 69 3.40 -5.02 25.54
N ALA A 70 3.37 -6.11 26.29
CA ALA A 70 3.92 -7.40 25.84
C ALA A 70 3.32 -7.86 24.50
N LYS A 71 2.01 -7.68 24.28
CA LYS A 71 1.36 -8.10 23.02
C LYS A 71 1.83 -7.28 21.81
N VAL A 72 2.10 -6.00 22.01
CA VAL A 72 2.64 -5.11 20.97
C VAL A 72 4.08 -5.48 20.65
N LYS A 73 4.89 -5.79 21.67
CA LYS A 73 6.25 -6.29 21.46
C LYS A 73 6.28 -7.63 20.73
N ASP A 74 5.41 -8.57 21.11
CA ASP A 74 5.34 -9.88 20.45
C ASP A 74 4.95 -9.74 18.98
N PHE A 75 4.02 -8.83 18.67
CA PHE A 75 3.66 -8.51 17.30
C PHE A 75 4.84 -7.87 16.55
N ALA A 76 5.45 -6.83 17.11
CA ALA A 76 6.60 -6.15 16.50
C ALA A 76 7.79 -7.11 16.28
N GLN A 77 8.00 -8.07 17.18
CA GLN A 77 9.04 -9.08 17.01
C GLN A 77 8.76 -9.98 15.80
N ARG A 78 7.51 -10.42 15.62
CA ARG A 78 7.12 -11.19 14.42
C ARG A 78 7.29 -10.36 13.16
N MET A 79 6.86 -9.09 13.17
CA MET A 79 7.05 -8.17 12.04
C MET A 79 8.53 -8.09 11.64
N VAL A 80 9.43 -7.82 12.59
CA VAL A 80 10.86 -7.75 12.30
C VAL A 80 11.39 -9.08 11.77
N THR A 81 11.03 -10.21 12.39
CA THR A 81 11.51 -11.54 11.99
C THR A 81 11.05 -11.92 10.58
N ASP A 82 9.75 -11.82 10.31
CA ASP A 82 9.15 -12.27 9.06
C ASP A 82 9.57 -11.37 7.90
N HIS A 83 9.54 -10.05 8.08
CA HIS A 83 9.96 -9.10 7.04
C HIS A 83 11.47 -9.15 6.78
N THR A 84 12.31 -9.45 7.78
CA THR A 84 13.74 -9.69 7.54
C THR A 84 13.96 -10.93 6.69
N ALA A 85 13.21 -12.01 6.93
CA ALA A 85 13.28 -13.23 6.12
C ALA A 85 12.84 -12.99 4.67
N VAL A 86 11.77 -12.22 4.47
CA VAL A 86 11.28 -11.83 3.14
C VAL A 86 12.28 -10.91 2.43
N LEU A 87 12.82 -9.90 3.11
CA LEU A 87 13.84 -9.00 2.55
C LEU A 87 15.06 -9.79 2.04
N ASN A 88 15.60 -10.70 2.87
CA ASN A 88 16.73 -11.53 2.48
C ASN A 88 16.42 -12.41 1.26
N SER A 89 15.22 -12.96 1.20
CA SER A 89 14.76 -13.78 0.08
C SER A 89 14.61 -12.95 -1.19
N ALA A 90 14.03 -11.75 -1.09
CA ALA A 90 13.86 -10.81 -2.19
C ALA A 90 15.21 -10.34 -2.75
N VAL A 91 16.14 -9.92 -1.89
CA VAL A 91 17.50 -9.51 -2.28
C VAL A 91 18.23 -10.65 -3.01
N LYS A 92 18.15 -11.87 -2.48
CA LYS A 92 18.75 -13.05 -3.12
C LYS A 92 18.15 -13.31 -4.50
N LEU A 93 16.82 -13.18 -4.65
CA LEU A 93 16.14 -13.42 -5.91
C LEU A 93 16.52 -12.36 -6.96
N VAL A 94 16.43 -11.07 -6.64
CA VAL A 94 16.75 -10.00 -7.61
C VAL A 94 18.21 -10.05 -8.03
N THR A 95 19.12 -10.42 -7.12
CA THR A 95 20.53 -10.66 -7.44
C THR A 95 20.69 -11.82 -8.43
N LYS A 96 20.01 -12.95 -8.18
CA LYS A 96 20.05 -14.12 -9.08
C LYS A 96 19.50 -13.79 -10.47
N LEU A 97 18.50 -12.92 -10.54
CA LEU A 97 17.85 -12.53 -11.79
C LEU A 97 18.53 -11.35 -12.50
N GLY A 98 19.54 -10.72 -11.88
CA GLY A 98 20.17 -9.51 -12.43
C GLY A 98 19.23 -8.31 -12.49
N VAL A 99 18.19 -8.28 -11.65
CA VAL A 99 17.21 -7.19 -11.59
C VAL A 99 17.73 -6.13 -10.63
N THR A 100 17.96 -4.93 -11.15
CA THR A 100 18.26 -3.75 -10.34
C THR A 100 16.94 -3.08 -9.95
N PRO A 101 16.62 -2.90 -8.65
CA PRO A 101 15.44 -2.17 -8.23
C PRO A 101 15.41 -0.75 -8.81
N VAL A 102 14.25 -0.34 -9.33
CA VAL A 102 14.01 1.01 -9.85
C VAL A 102 12.85 1.63 -9.09
N ASN A 103 13.14 2.68 -8.34
CA ASN A 103 12.13 3.41 -7.57
C ASN A 103 11.05 4.00 -8.49
N ASN A 104 9.85 4.11 -7.94
CA ASN A 104 8.72 4.81 -8.55
C ASN A 104 8.04 5.70 -7.48
N ASP A 105 7.04 6.47 -7.92
CA ASP A 105 6.31 7.41 -7.05
C ASP A 105 5.63 6.73 -5.86
N LEU A 106 5.25 5.47 -6.02
CA LEU A 106 4.65 4.70 -4.95
C LEU A 106 5.64 4.43 -3.82
N VAL A 107 6.83 3.91 -4.11
CA VAL A 107 7.85 3.66 -3.07
C VAL A 107 8.23 4.95 -2.36
N ALA A 108 8.33 6.06 -3.11
CA ALA A 108 8.59 7.36 -2.52
C ALA A 108 7.46 7.81 -1.57
N THR A 109 6.20 7.56 -1.95
CA THR A 109 5.02 7.88 -1.13
C THR A 109 4.99 7.03 0.15
N LEU A 110 5.21 5.72 0.05
CA LEU A 110 5.29 4.82 1.21
C LEU A 110 6.40 5.24 2.17
N ALA A 111 7.58 5.58 1.64
CA ALA A 111 8.70 6.05 2.45
C ALA A 111 8.38 7.36 3.18
N LYS A 112 7.74 8.31 2.50
CA LYS A 112 7.32 9.58 3.11
C LYS A 112 6.29 9.36 4.22
N GLN A 113 5.27 8.54 3.98
CA GLN A 113 4.24 8.22 4.98
C GLN A 113 4.84 7.51 6.20
N SER A 114 5.78 6.59 5.99
CA SER A 114 6.52 5.94 7.08
C SER A 114 7.31 6.96 7.90
N GLN A 115 8.07 7.86 7.27
CA GLN A 115 8.83 8.89 7.98
C GLN A 115 7.93 9.83 8.80
N GLU A 116 6.77 10.21 8.26
CA GLU A 116 5.78 11.02 8.97
C GLU A 116 5.21 10.27 10.17
N HIS A 117 4.95 8.97 10.03
CA HIS A 117 4.48 8.13 11.13
C HIS A 117 5.54 7.93 12.21
N GLU A 118 6.80 7.67 11.85
CA GLU A 118 7.90 7.56 12.80
C GLU A 118 8.06 8.83 13.63
N LYS A 119 7.98 10.00 12.98
CA LYS A 119 7.97 11.31 13.67
C LYS A 119 6.79 11.42 14.63
N LYS A 120 5.59 10.99 14.22
CA LYS A 120 4.40 10.97 15.08
C LYS A 120 4.58 10.01 16.26
N LEU A 121 5.11 8.80 16.05
CA LEU A 121 5.37 7.87 17.14
C LEU A 121 6.26 8.50 18.19
N ASN A 122 7.28 9.27 17.80
CA ASN A 122 8.21 9.94 18.72
C ASN A 122 7.55 10.95 19.67
N THR A 123 6.34 11.45 19.36
CA THR A 123 5.58 12.34 20.25
C THR A 123 4.60 11.60 21.15
N LEU A 124 4.37 10.30 20.92
CA LEU A 124 3.39 9.49 21.65
C LEU A 124 4.06 8.58 22.67
N SER A 125 3.29 8.16 23.68
CA SER A 125 3.72 7.21 24.71
C SER A 125 2.56 6.33 25.18
N GLY A 126 2.89 5.23 25.87
CA GLY A 126 1.92 4.31 26.45
C GLY A 126 0.89 3.80 25.43
N LYS A 127 -0.39 3.79 25.83
CA LYS A 127 -1.49 3.29 24.98
C LYS A 127 -1.65 4.06 23.66
N ALA A 128 -1.33 5.35 23.65
CA ALA A 128 -1.44 6.17 22.44
C ALA A 128 -0.35 5.78 21.41
N PHE A 129 0.87 5.50 21.89
CA PHE A 129 1.94 4.94 21.07
C PHE A 129 1.53 3.58 20.50
N ASP A 130 1.10 2.66 21.37
CA ASP A 130 0.71 1.30 20.98
C ASP A 130 -0.39 1.29 19.91
N LYS A 131 -1.43 2.11 20.10
CA LYS A 131 -2.53 2.23 19.14
C LYS A 131 -2.05 2.82 17.81
N SER A 132 -1.27 3.90 17.85
CA SER A 132 -0.78 4.55 16.64
C SER A 132 0.13 3.63 15.82
N TYR A 133 0.93 2.79 16.48
CA TYR A 133 1.73 1.78 15.81
C TYR A 133 0.85 0.75 15.10
N ILE A 134 -0.04 0.07 15.83
CA ILE A 134 -0.90 -0.97 15.24
C ILE A 134 -1.83 -0.43 14.13
N ASP A 135 -2.43 0.74 14.32
CA ASP A 135 -3.29 1.35 13.29
C ASP A 135 -2.52 1.61 11.99
N HIS A 136 -1.24 2.01 12.09
CA HIS A 136 -0.42 2.27 10.92
C HIS A 136 0.01 1.01 10.22
N GLU A 137 0.42 -0.03 10.95
CA GLU A 137 0.78 -1.33 10.37
C GLU A 137 -0.37 -1.86 9.51
N VAL A 138 -1.61 -1.81 10.01
CA VAL A 138 -2.80 -2.23 9.24
C VAL A 138 -2.98 -1.39 7.98
N ALA A 139 -3.01 -0.06 8.10
CA ALA A 139 -3.22 0.82 6.95
C ALA A 139 -2.08 0.71 5.91
N TYR A 140 -0.86 0.47 6.39
CA TYR A 140 0.33 0.31 5.57
C TYR A 140 0.28 -1.00 4.78
N HIS A 141 -0.03 -2.12 5.44
CA HIS A 141 -0.16 -3.42 4.76
C HIS A 141 -1.32 -3.42 3.76
N GLU A 142 -2.46 -2.80 4.08
CA GLU A 142 -3.57 -2.63 3.12
C GLU A 142 -3.14 -1.84 1.88
N ALA A 143 -2.37 -0.76 2.04
CA ALA A 143 -1.85 0.02 0.91
C ALA A 143 -0.86 -0.77 0.05
N VAL A 144 0.05 -1.52 0.67
CA VAL A 144 1.04 -2.35 -0.06
C VAL A 144 0.35 -3.52 -0.78
N ILE A 145 -0.63 -4.18 -0.16
CA ILE A 145 -1.39 -5.27 -0.78
C ILE A 145 -2.18 -4.75 -1.98
N GLY A 146 -2.90 -3.63 -1.82
CA GLY A 146 -3.69 -3.05 -2.92
C GLY A 146 -2.87 -2.67 -4.15
N VAL A 147 -1.58 -2.37 -3.97
CA VAL A 147 -0.65 -2.13 -5.08
C VAL A 147 -0.30 -3.42 -5.82
N ILE A 148 -0.05 -4.50 -5.08
CA ILE A 148 0.46 -5.75 -5.64
C ILE A 148 -0.68 -6.55 -6.29
N GLU A 149 -1.89 -6.49 -5.73
CA GLU A 149 -3.03 -7.28 -6.21
C GLU A 149 -3.66 -6.75 -7.51
N GLY A 150 -3.58 -5.45 -7.81
CA GLY A 150 -4.06 -4.86 -9.07
C GLY A 150 -5.58 -4.89 -9.23
#